data_AF-A0A2V8BIY8-F1
#
_entry.id   AF-A0A2V8BIY8-F1
#
_cell.length_a   1.000
_cell.length_b   1.000
_cell.length_c   1.000
_cell.angle_alpha   90.00
_cell.angle_beta   90.00
_cell.angle_gamma   90.00
#
_symmetry.space_group_name_H-M   'P 1'
#
loop_
_entity.id
_entity.type
_entity.pdbx_description
1 polymer ?
#
loop_
_entity_poly.entity_id
_entity_poly.type
_entity_poly.pdbx_seq_one_letter_code
_entity_poly.pdbx_strand_id
1 'polypeptide(L)'
;MSASVCGRDSRRGQAMRGPVLPKRRSREGGRRLALIVAVLCVIVPLAHNVQGRGARLQTANPPPRAVFDKYCITCHNQRMKTGGLALDVLDLARVSEHADVWEKVVRKIRTGAMPPVGRPRPDPALSGSVASWLEAALDRLALEHPNPGRPTLHRLNRVEYRNAIRDMLALEIDPASLLPADNAAYGFDNNADALSLSPVLTERYLGAAAKISQMALGHVRGSPVPETFNVPTDRNQGSRFSDDLPWGSRGGLAIRYDFPVDGEYLFELRLKEDGAGGGIVGLTAEPQRLDVSLDRARVWTSIVGGPEFANVRVHLVQVYFQQKTSAFLEDLFDPYLRRDPYRAGNGEPGISSVTMTGPNASDAAAMNDSPSRRRLLVCQPAASADTAACAQKIIATLARRAYRRPVTDADLQIPLARYREGASKAAPNAAAALGWKAGAPNAALGWKAGFESGLELGVRSILVSPKFLFRFESQPETAAPNTAYRITDLELASRLSFFLWSSIPDDELLSAAEKEALHNPVALDEQVRRMLADPRSEALVSNFAGQWLHIRNVSGFRPSPELLFHFDDNLRQAFETETRASGEALRDSWRAR
;
A
#
# COMPACT_ATOMS: atom_id res chain seq x y z
N MET A 1 -17.92 25.02 12.46
CA MET A 1 -17.03 26.09 12.97
C MET A 1 -15.97 26.39 11.94
N SER A 2 -15.80 27.66 11.53
CA SER A 2 -14.89 28.05 10.44
C SER A 2 -13.45 28.21 10.91
N ALA A 3 -12.50 27.83 10.07
CA ALA A 3 -11.13 27.61 10.48
C ALA A 3 -10.16 27.76 9.27
N SER A 4 -9.05 28.51 9.35
CA SER A 4 -8.09 28.65 8.22
C SER A 4 -6.82 27.79 8.34
N VAL A 5 -6.44 27.11 7.25
CA VAL A 5 -5.10 26.52 7.05
C VAL A 5 -4.13 27.61 6.57
N CYS A 6 -2.86 27.58 6.99
CA CYS A 6 -1.79 28.36 6.34
C CYS A 6 -0.42 27.72 6.52
N GLY A 7 0.28 27.43 5.41
CA GLY A 7 1.65 26.91 5.45
C GLY A 7 2.69 27.96 5.91
N ARG A 8 3.55 27.60 6.89
CA ARG A 8 4.79 28.34 7.19
C ARG A 8 6.02 27.44 7.29
N ASP A 9 7.03 27.80 6.52
CA ASP A 9 8.34 27.17 6.52
C ASP A 9 9.14 27.49 7.81
N SER A 10 9.97 26.53 8.25
CA SER A 10 10.64 26.56 9.55
C SER A 10 12.13 26.89 9.41
N ARG A 11 12.50 28.18 9.51
CA ARG A 11 13.90 28.62 9.56
C ARG A 11 14.11 29.98 10.25
N ARG A 12 15.30 30.09 10.89
CA ARG A 12 15.76 31.15 11.82
C ARG A 12 15.12 31.06 13.21
N GLY A 13 15.85 31.01 14.33
CA GLY A 13 17.29 30.83 14.52
C GLY A 13 17.88 31.77 15.57
N GLN A 14 18.19 31.24 16.75
CA GLN A 14 19.02 31.90 17.77
C GLN A 14 20.04 30.92 18.32
N ALA A 15 21.24 31.41 18.63
CA ALA A 15 22.34 30.61 19.15
C ALA A 15 22.59 30.96 20.63
N MET A 16 22.79 29.94 21.46
CA MET A 16 23.30 30.05 22.83
C MET A 16 24.59 29.23 22.94
N ARG A 17 25.55 29.72 23.73
CA ARG A 17 26.94 29.22 23.73
C ARG A 17 27.30 28.42 24.98
N GLY A 18 27.87 27.22 24.77
CA GLY A 18 28.84 26.58 25.67
C GLY A 18 28.28 25.90 26.92
N PRO A 19 29.17 25.38 27.81
CA PRO A 19 30.64 25.44 27.75
C PRO A 19 31.32 24.14 27.27
N VAL A 20 32.62 24.24 26.98
CA VAL A 20 33.56 23.13 26.70
C VAL A 20 34.42 22.89 27.95
N LEU A 21 34.82 21.64 28.24
CA LEU A 21 36.03 21.21 28.98
C LEU A 21 36.07 19.65 29.04
N PRO A 22 37.20 18.97 29.33
CA PRO A 22 38.42 18.94 28.52
C PRO A 22 38.86 17.51 28.11
N LYS A 23 39.67 17.40 27.04
CA LYS A 23 40.45 16.17 26.76
C LYS A 23 41.63 16.04 27.73
N ARG A 24 41.87 14.85 28.29
CA ARG A 24 43.19 14.47 28.86
C ARG A 24 44.04 13.71 27.84
N ARG A 25 45.36 13.81 27.98
CA ARG A 25 46.39 13.14 27.17
C ARG A 25 47.33 12.33 28.07
N SER A 26 47.57 11.09 27.68
CA SER A 26 48.83 10.33 27.77
C SER A 26 48.71 9.27 26.67
N ARG A 27 49.63 9.08 25.71
CA ARG A 27 51.06 9.39 25.57
C ARG A 27 51.99 8.55 26.46
N GLU A 28 52.06 7.27 26.12
CA GLU A 28 53.26 6.41 26.15
C GLU A 28 52.98 5.19 25.24
N GLY A 29 53.96 4.41 24.79
CA GLY A 29 55.41 4.47 25.08
C GLY A 29 56.23 3.49 24.23
N GLY A 30 55.60 2.42 23.74
CA GLY A 30 56.09 1.54 22.67
C GLY A 30 57.14 0.51 23.09
N ARG A 31 56.95 -0.73 22.63
CA ARG A 31 58.05 -1.63 22.23
C ARG A 31 57.52 -2.80 21.41
N ARG A 32 58.38 -3.32 20.53
CA ARG A 32 58.14 -4.57 19.79
C ARG A 32 58.58 -5.75 20.66
N LEU A 33 57.82 -6.84 20.65
CA LEU A 33 58.40 -8.17 20.66
C LEU A 33 57.44 -9.15 19.98
N ALA A 34 57.97 -9.98 19.08
CA ALA A 34 57.26 -11.15 18.58
C ALA A 34 57.73 -12.37 19.38
N LEU A 35 56.84 -13.33 19.65
CA LEU A 35 57.23 -14.63 20.16
C LEU A 35 56.32 -15.70 19.58
N ILE A 36 56.90 -16.52 18.70
CA ILE A 36 56.29 -17.74 18.18
C ILE A 36 56.51 -18.83 19.23
N VAL A 37 55.45 -19.54 19.60
CA VAL A 37 55.55 -20.80 20.37
C VAL A 37 54.89 -21.89 19.56
N ALA A 38 55.71 -22.65 18.84
CA ALA A 38 55.30 -23.92 18.25
C ALA A 38 55.60 -25.05 19.25
N VAL A 39 54.64 -25.96 19.43
CA VAL A 39 54.85 -27.21 20.17
C VAL A 39 54.42 -28.36 19.27
N LEU A 40 55.39 -29.01 18.62
CA LEU A 40 55.22 -30.34 18.05
C LEU A 40 55.47 -31.36 19.16
N CYS A 41 54.59 -32.35 19.30
CA CYS A 41 54.87 -33.61 19.99
C CYS A 41 54.28 -34.79 19.20
N VAL A 42 55.12 -35.78 18.94
CA VAL A 42 54.88 -37.00 18.14
C VAL A 42 55.90 -38.04 18.63
N ILE A 43 55.67 -39.36 18.65
CA ILE A 43 54.57 -40.21 18.14
C ILE A 43 54.00 -41.01 19.37
N VAL A 44 53.01 -41.90 19.35
CA VAL A 44 52.71 -43.11 18.54
C VAL A 44 51.21 -43.44 18.72
N PRO A 45 50.47 -43.94 17.70
CA PRO A 45 49.10 -44.45 17.91
C PRO A 45 49.10 -45.88 18.48
N LEU A 46 48.42 -46.11 19.61
CA LEU A 46 48.06 -47.47 20.03
C LEU A 46 46.83 -47.94 19.23
N ALA A 47 47.00 -48.98 18.42
CA ALA A 47 45.88 -49.64 17.79
C ALA A 47 45.05 -50.42 18.84
N HIS A 48 43.77 -50.10 18.97
CA HIS A 48 42.80 -50.92 19.71
C HIS A 48 41.64 -51.28 18.78
N ASN A 49 41.56 -52.56 18.41
CA ASN A 49 40.51 -53.12 17.56
C ASN A 49 39.19 -53.23 18.35
N VAL A 50 38.41 -52.15 18.38
CA VAL A 50 37.00 -52.21 18.77
C VAL A 50 36.17 -52.42 17.51
N GLN A 51 36.00 -53.68 17.11
CA GLN A 51 35.10 -54.07 16.00
C GLN A 51 33.63 -53.98 16.44
N GLY A 52 33.16 -52.75 16.70
CA GLY A 52 31.75 -52.46 16.85
C GLY A 52 31.04 -52.70 15.52
N ARG A 53 30.37 -53.86 15.38
CA ARG A 53 29.49 -54.20 14.25
C ARG A 53 28.21 -53.36 14.25
N GLY A 54 28.35 -52.05 14.16
CA GLY A 54 27.27 -51.10 13.91
C GLY A 54 26.81 -51.18 12.45
N ALA A 55 26.18 -52.28 12.07
CA ALA A 55 25.59 -52.47 10.75
C ALA A 55 24.39 -51.53 10.58
N ARG A 56 24.67 -50.26 10.26
CA ARG A 56 23.64 -49.26 9.94
C ARG A 56 22.99 -49.66 8.62
N LEU A 57 21.90 -50.40 8.73
CA LEU A 57 21.04 -50.78 7.60
C LEU A 57 20.54 -49.51 6.91
N GLN A 58 21.28 -49.05 5.90
CA GLN A 58 20.69 -48.27 4.82
C GLN A 58 19.71 -49.21 4.12
N THR A 59 18.43 -49.12 4.48
CA THR A 59 17.36 -49.68 3.67
C THR A 59 17.41 -48.96 2.33
N ALA A 60 18.06 -49.58 1.34
CA ALA A 60 18.12 -49.04 -0.01
C ALA A 60 16.68 -48.87 -0.51
N ASN A 61 16.24 -47.62 -0.65
CA ASN A 61 14.89 -47.33 -1.13
C ASN A 61 14.71 -48.01 -2.50
N PRO A 62 13.62 -48.75 -2.73
CA PRO A 62 13.38 -49.40 -4.00
C PRO A 62 13.38 -48.34 -5.12
N PRO A 63 13.96 -48.64 -6.29
CA PRO A 63 14.03 -47.68 -7.39
C PRO A 63 12.62 -47.18 -7.74
N PRO A 64 12.42 -45.88 -8.06
CA PRO A 64 11.08 -45.29 -8.19
C PRO A 64 10.12 -46.09 -9.08
N ARG A 65 10.61 -46.70 -10.17
CA ARG A 65 9.81 -47.56 -11.05
C ARG A 65 9.11 -48.70 -10.30
N ALA A 66 9.79 -49.39 -9.38
CA ALA A 66 9.20 -50.49 -8.61
C ALA A 66 8.07 -50.02 -7.67
N VAL A 67 8.07 -48.74 -7.26
CA VAL A 67 6.96 -48.14 -6.51
C VAL A 67 5.79 -47.85 -7.46
N PHE A 68 6.05 -47.25 -8.64
CA PHE A 68 5.02 -46.99 -9.64
C PHE A 68 4.37 -48.28 -10.19
N ASP A 69 5.16 -49.32 -10.50
CA ASP A 69 4.67 -50.61 -10.98
C ASP A 69 3.71 -51.26 -9.97
N LYS A 70 4.12 -51.30 -8.69
CA LYS A 70 3.37 -51.94 -7.60
C LYS A 70 2.10 -51.17 -7.18
N TYR A 71 2.17 -49.84 -7.11
CA TYR A 71 1.14 -49.02 -6.46
C TYR A 71 0.29 -48.17 -7.42
N CYS A 72 0.74 -47.90 -8.65
CA CYS A 72 0.08 -46.95 -9.55
C CYS A 72 -0.33 -47.58 -10.89
N ILE A 73 0.59 -48.28 -11.55
CA ILE A 73 0.42 -48.80 -12.92
C ILE A 73 -0.64 -49.90 -13.00
N THR A 74 -0.94 -50.61 -11.91
CA THR A 74 -2.05 -51.57 -11.83
C THR A 74 -3.43 -50.96 -12.18
N CYS A 75 -3.63 -49.67 -11.95
CA CYS A 75 -4.85 -48.93 -12.34
C CYS A 75 -4.61 -47.91 -13.46
N HIS A 76 -3.43 -47.31 -13.53
CA HIS A 76 -3.06 -46.29 -14.51
C HIS A 76 -2.17 -46.88 -15.62
N ASN A 77 -2.78 -47.66 -16.50
CA ASN A 77 -2.14 -48.29 -17.66
C ASN A 77 -2.99 -48.15 -18.93
N GLN A 78 -2.46 -48.46 -20.11
CA GLN A 78 -3.18 -48.35 -21.39
C GLN A 78 -4.50 -49.13 -21.47
N ARG A 79 -4.65 -50.22 -20.69
CA ARG A 79 -5.86 -51.07 -20.69
C ARG A 79 -6.95 -50.54 -19.76
N MET A 80 -6.58 -50.11 -18.55
CA MET A 80 -7.50 -49.67 -17.51
C MET A 80 -7.81 -48.17 -17.57
N LYS A 81 -6.82 -47.35 -17.97
CA LYS A 81 -6.88 -45.87 -18.08
C LYS A 81 -7.66 -45.19 -16.96
N THR A 82 -7.47 -45.61 -15.71
CA THR A 82 -8.23 -45.08 -14.57
C THR A 82 -8.02 -43.57 -14.47
N GLY A 83 -9.10 -42.79 -14.49
CA GLY A 83 -9.03 -41.32 -14.52
C GLY A 83 -8.42 -40.73 -15.80
N GLY A 84 -8.44 -41.47 -16.92
CA GLY A 84 -7.84 -41.07 -18.20
C GLY A 84 -6.32 -41.25 -18.28
N LEU A 85 -5.68 -41.75 -17.22
CA LEU A 85 -4.22 -41.75 -17.06
C LEU A 85 -3.60 -43.13 -17.34
N ALA A 86 -2.50 -43.13 -18.09
CA ALA A 86 -1.63 -44.29 -18.35
C ALA A 86 -0.18 -43.91 -18.02
N LEU A 87 0.42 -44.59 -17.04
CA LEU A 87 1.78 -44.37 -16.54
C LEU A 87 2.76 -45.47 -16.97
N ASP A 88 2.24 -46.58 -17.49
CA ASP A 88 3.00 -47.72 -18.04
C ASP A 88 3.91 -47.31 -19.19
N VAL A 89 3.38 -46.47 -20.10
CA VAL A 89 4.06 -45.92 -21.28
C VAL A 89 5.00 -44.74 -21.01
N LEU A 90 5.01 -44.19 -19.80
CA LEU A 90 5.84 -43.02 -19.48
C LEU A 90 7.20 -43.48 -18.95
N ASP A 91 8.27 -42.88 -19.48
CA ASP A 91 9.64 -43.15 -19.04
C ASP A 91 10.00 -42.29 -17.81
N LEU A 92 10.50 -42.94 -16.76
CA LEU A 92 10.97 -42.30 -15.54
C LEU A 92 12.42 -41.78 -15.65
N ALA A 93 13.15 -42.13 -16.72
CA ALA A 93 14.39 -41.44 -17.08
C ALA A 93 14.11 -40.14 -17.87
N ARG A 94 12.95 -40.01 -18.52
CA ARG A 94 12.54 -38.88 -19.36
C ARG A 94 11.29 -38.17 -18.81
N VAL A 95 11.28 -37.92 -17.50
CA VAL A 95 10.22 -37.16 -16.77
C VAL A 95 9.87 -35.85 -17.49
N SER A 96 10.84 -35.21 -18.14
CA SER A 96 10.68 -33.94 -18.82
C SER A 96 9.68 -33.92 -19.98
N GLU A 97 9.47 -35.04 -20.67
CA GLU A 97 8.58 -35.08 -21.84
C GLU A 97 7.09 -35.00 -21.49
N HIS A 98 6.76 -35.29 -20.22
CA HIS A 98 5.39 -35.37 -19.72
C HIS A 98 5.24 -34.65 -18.36
N ALA A 99 5.93 -33.53 -18.20
CA ALA A 99 6.00 -32.77 -16.95
C ALA A 99 4.62 -32.43 -16.36
N ASP A 100 3.66 -32.03 -17.20
CA ASP A 100 2.29 -31.69 -16.77
C ASP A 100 1.54 -32.90 -16.16
N VAL A 101 1.82 -34.12 -16.64
CA VAL A 101 1.29 -35.37 -16.11
C VAL A 101 1.98 -35.70 -14.79
N TRP A 102 3.31 -35.59 -14.74
CA TRP A 102 4.07 -35.90 -13.54
C TRP A 102 3.79 -34.93 -12.39
N GLU A 103 3.56 -33.64 -12.62
CA GLU A 103 3.07 -32.73 -11.58
C GLU A 103 1.73 -33.18 -10.99
N LYS A 104 0.79 -33.65 -11.84
CA LYS A 104 -0.52 -34.16 -11.38
C LYS A 104 -0.34 -35.40 -10.50
N VAL A 105 0.64 -36.25 -10.84
CA VAL A 105 1.06 -37.40 -10.03
C VAL A 105 1.68 -36.96 -8.69
N VAL A 106 2.65 -36.04 -8.70
CA VAL A 106 3.26 -35.43 -7.49
C VAL A 106 2.18 -34.91 -6.54
N ARG A 107 1.25 -34.09 -7.05
CA ARG A 107 0.14 -33.54 -6.27
C ARG A 107 -0.73 -34.63 -5.62
N LYS A 108 -0.94 -35.78 -6.28
CA LYS A 108 -1.71 -36.91 -5.73
C LYS A 108 -0.93 -37.78 -4.74
N ILE A 109 0.40 -37.85 -4.85
CA ILE A 109 1.27 -38.51 -3.85
C ILE A 109 1.40 -37.63 -2.60
N ARG A 110 1.73 -36.34 -2.75
CA ARG A 110 1.89 -35.38 -1.64
C ARG A 110 0.62 -35.20 -0.80
N THR A 111 -0.56 -35.31 -1.40
CA THR A 111 -1.86 -35.27 -0.69
C THR A 111 -2.30 -36.61 -0.12
N GLY A 112 -1.56 -37.71 -0.32
CA GLY A 112 -1.97 -39.06 0.09
C GLY A 112 -3.27 -39.54 -0.58
N ALA A 113 -3.68 -38.91 -1.68
CA ALA A 113 -4.92 -39.21 -2.39
C ALA A 113 -4.82 -40.47 -3.25
N MET A 114 -3.62 -40.80 -3.73
CA MET A 114 -3.32 -42.03 -4.47
C MET A 114 -2.20 -42.83 -3.78
N PRO A 115 -2.28 -44.18 -3.74
CA PRO A 115 -3.42 -45.03 -4.14
C PRO A 115 -4.68 -44.76 -3.30
N PRO A 116 -5.90 -45.02 -3.81
CA PRO A 116 -7.13 -44.71 -3.08
C PRO A 116 -7.31 -45.59 -1.82
N VAL A 117 -8.25 -45.22 -0.96
CA VAL A 117 -8.60 -45.99 0.26
C VAL A 117 -9.01 -47.41 -0.14
N GLY A 118 -8.58 -48.41 0.65
CA GLY A 118 -8.83 -49.83 0.38
C GLY A 118 -7.87 -50.48 -0.63
N ARG A 119 -6.95 -49.73 -1.25
CA ARG A 119 -5.81 -50.29 -2.01
C ARG A 119 -4.55 -50.35 -1.14
N PRO A 120 -3.59 -51.25 -1.43
CA PRO A 120 -2.25 -51.18 -0.86
C PRO A 120 -1.64 -49.81 -1.11
N ARG A 121 -1.04 -49.22 -0.08
CA ARG A 121 -0.32 -47.93 -0.15
C ARG A 121 1.17 -48.15 0.12
N PRO A 122 2.07 -47.31 -0.40
CA PRO A 122 3.44 -47.26 0.08
C PRO A 122 3.47 -46.68 1.51
N ASP A 123 4.57 -46.90 2.23
CA ASP A 123 4.86 -46.21 3.48
C ASP A 123 4.92 -44.68 3.27
N PRO A 124 4.54 -43.82 4.24
CA PRO A 124 4.59 -42.37 4.07
C PRO A 124 5.99 -41.81 3.77
N ALA A 125 7.06 -42.36 4.36
CA ALA A 125 8.43 -41.92 4.08
C ALA A 125 8.88 -42.37 2.68
N LEU A 126 8.50 -43.58 2.24
CA LEU A 126 8.74 -44.03 0.87
C LEU A 126 7.98 -43.16 -0.14
N SER A 127 6.70 -42.86 0.13
CA SER A 127 5.86 -41.97 -0.69
C SER A 127 6.46 -40.57 -0.78
N GLY A 128 6.92 -40.02 0.35
CA GLY A 128 7.60 -38.74 0.42
C GLY A 128 8.92 -38.71 -0.35
N SER A 129 9.71 -39.78 -0.31
CA SER A 129 10.98 -39.88 -1.05
C SER A 129 10.79 -39.96 -2.57
N VAL A 130 9.77 -40.68 -3.05
CA VAL A 130 9.43 -40.74 -4.49
C VAL A 130 8.87 -39.41 -4.97
N ALA A 131 8.05 -38.72 -4.16
CA ALA A 131 7.59 -37.37 -4.48
C ALA A 131 8.77 -36.38 -4.58
N SER A 132 9.66 -36.34 -3.58
CA SER A 132 10.85 -35.47 -3.61
C SER A 132 11.80 -35.78 -4.77
N TRP A 133 11.94 -37.05 -5.17
CA TRP A 133 12.73 -37.43 -6.34
C TRP A 133 12.12 -36.93 -7.65
N LEU A 134 10.79 -37.05 -7.79
CA LEU A 134 10.07 -36.62 -9.00
C LEU A 134 10.00 -35.09 -9.11
N GLU A 135 9.81 -34.39 -7.99
CA GLU A 135 9.97 -32.93 -7.87
C GLU A 135 11.38 -32.52 -8.29
N ALA A 136 12.43 -33.09 -7.70
CA ALA A 136 13.82 -32.79 -8.08
C ALA A 136 14.23 -33.23 -9.51
N ALA A 137 13.35 -33.91 -10.26
CA ALA A 137 13.50 -34.12 -11.70
C ALA A 137 12.79 -33.03 -12.51
N LEU A 138 11.59 -32.62 -12.08
CA LEU A 138 10.83 -31.51 -12.67
C LEU A 138 11.51 -30.14 -12.43
N ASP A 139 12.10 -29.92 -11.25
CA ASP A 139 12.80 -28.68 -10.91
C ASP A 139 14.04 -28.46 -11.79
N ARG A 140 14.78 -29.53 -12.11
CA ARG A 140 15.92 -29.46 -13.04
C ARG A 140 15.48 -29.11 -14.45
N LEU A 141 14.38 -29.69 -14.93
CA LEU A 141 13.77 -29.28 -16.19
C LEU A 141 13.36 -27.80 -16.17
N ALA A 142 12.76 -27.32 -15.07
CA ALA A 142 12.33 -25.93 -14.96
C ALA A 142 13.51 -24.93 -14.92
N LEU A 143 14.70 -25.37 -14.53
CA LEU A 143 15.95 -24.60 -14.62
C LEU A 143 16.56 -24.62 -16.03
N GLU A 144 16.52 -25.77 -16.72
CA GLU A 144 17.03 -25.93 -18.09
C GLU A 144 16.13 -25.30 -19.15
N HIS A 145 14.80 -25.38 -18.95
CA HIS A 145 13.75 -24.87 -19.83
C HIS A 145 12.69 -24.08 -19.03
N PRO A 146 13.01 -22.85 -18.58
CA PRO A 146 12.09 -22.04 -17.79
C PRO A 146 10.80 -21.71 -18.56
N ASN A 147 9.65 -22.04 -17.97
CA ASN A 147 8.33 -21.66 -18.48
C ASN A 147 7.67 -20.65 -17.53
N PRO A 148 7.84 -19.33 -17.75
CA PRO A 148 7.24 -18.29 -16.92
C PRO A 148 5.73 -18.08 -17.18
N GLY A 149 5.09 -18.94 -17.98
CA GLY A 149 3.73 -18.74 -18.45
C GLY A 149 3.63 -17.68 -19.56
N ARG A 150 2.44 -17.09 -19.72
CA ARG A 150 2.19 -15.98 -20.64
C ARG A 150 1.73 -14.75 -19.84
N PRO A 151 2.26 -13.54 -20.11
CA PRO A 151 1.77 -12.33 -19.45
C PRO A 151 0.33 -12.04 -19.91
N THR A 152 -0.56 -11.80 -18.95
CA THR A 152 -1.92 -11.30 -19.20
C THR A 152 -2.01 -9.80 -18.91
N LEU A 153 -3.01 -9.12 -19.50
CA LEU A 153 -3.08 -7.65 -19.52
C LEU A 153 -3.45 -7.08 -18.13
N HIS A 154 -2.43 -6.78 -17.33
CA HIS A 154 -2.57 -6.39 -15.94
C HIS A 154 -3.03 -4.93 -15.78
N ARG A 155 -4.33 -4.71 -15.56
CA ARG A 155 -4.91 -3.41 -15.19
C ARG A 155 -4.50 -3.02 -13.77
N LEU A 156 -4.24 -1.73 -13.51
CA LEU A 156 -4.09 -1.24 -12.14
C LEU A 156 -5.40 -1.43 -11.36
N ASN A 157 -5.34 -2.14 -10.24
CA ASN A 157 -6.49 -2.24 -9.33
C ASN A 157 -6.70 -0.93 -8.54
N ARG A 158 -7.76 -0.83 -7.74
CA ARG A 158 -8.08 0.37 -6.94
C ARG A 158 -6.97 0.83 -5.99
N VAL A 159 -6.23 -0.11 -5.41
CA VAL A 159 -5.12 0.18 -4.49
C VAL A 159 -3.92 0.72 -5.27
N GLU A 160 -3.54 0.03 -6.35
CA GLU A 160 -2.46 0.44 -7.24
C GLU A 160 -2.76 1.78 -7.93
N TYR A 161 -4.01 2.02 -8.32
CA TYR A 161 -4.45 3.28 -8.91
C TYR A 161 -4.31 4.45 -7.92
N ARG A 162 -4.83 4.33 -6.68
CA ARG A 162 -4.64 5.35 -5.64
C ARG A 162 -3.16 5.62 -5.39
N ASN A 163 -2.38 4.56 -5.17
CA ASN A 163 -0.96 4.69 -4.85
C ASN A 163 -0.17 5.35 -6.01
N ALA A 164 -0.51 5.02 -7.27
CA ALA A 164 0.07 5.65 -8.44
C ALA A 164 -0.33 7.14 -8.56
N ILE A 165 -1.57 7.51 -8.26
CA ILE A 165 -2.00 8.92 -8.19
C ILE A 165 -1.21 9.67 -7.11
N ARG A 166 -1.07 9.09 -5.91
CA ARG A 166 -0.26 9.65 -4.82
C ARG A 166 1.19 9.86 -5.25
N ASP A 167 1.86 8.87 -5.84
CA ASP A 167 3.28 8.97 -6.17
C ASP A 167 3.54 9.85 -7.42
N MET A 168 2.60 9.91 -8.38
CA MET A 168 2.68 10.81 -9.54
C MET A 168 2.37 12.26 -9.19
N LEU A 169 1.30 12.50 -8.44
CA LEU A 169 0.67 13.81 -8.26
C LEU A 169 0.73 14.32 -6.82
N ALA A 170 1.31 13.60 -5.85
CA ALA A 170 1.32 14.00 -4.43
C ALA A 170 -0.09 14.39 -3.91
N LEU A 171 -1.07 13.55 -4.27
CA LEU A 171 -2.48 13.72 -3.96
C LEU A 171 -3.06 12.42 -3.38
N GLU A 172 -3.62 12.44 -2.19
CA GLU A 172 -4.37 11.30 -1.65
C GLU A 172 -5.81 11.29 -2.14
N ILE A 173 -6.33 10.09 -2.42
CA ILE A 173 -7.71 9.89 -2.90
C ILE A 173 -8.34 8.67 -2.23
N ASP A 174 -9.65 8.75 -1.95
CA ASP A 174 -10.43 7.55 -1.69
C ASP A 174 -10.85 6.90 -3.02
N PRO A 175 -10.35 5.69 -3.37
CA PRO A 175 -10.80 4.98 -4.57
C PRO A 175 -12.20 4.36 -4.42
N ALA A 176 -12.79 4.30 -3.21
CA ALA A 176 -14.13 3.72 -3.00
C ALA A 176 -15.25 4.61 -3.54
N SER A 177 -15.16 5.92 -3.35
CA SER A 177 -16.06 6.93 -3.92
C SER A 177 -15.91 7.11 -5.44
N LEU A 178 -14.78 6.67 -6.01
CA LEU A 178 -14.43 6.90 -7.41
C LEU A 178 -14.63 5.68 -8.32
N LEU A 179 -14.28 4.47 -7.85
CA LEU A 179 -14.19 3.26 -8.67
C LEU A 179 -14.93 2.08 -7.99
N PRO A 180 -15.65 1.22 -8.74
CA PRO A 180 -16.23 0.00 -8.19
C PRO A 180 -15.15 -0.97 -7.70
N ALA A 181 -15.48 -1.86 -6.76
CA ALA A 181 -14.55 -2.85 -6.24
C ALA A 181 -14.03 -3.78 -7.36
N ASP A 182 -12.75 -4.16 -7.27
CA ASP A 182 -12.13 -5.13 -8.18
C ASP A 182 -12.52 -6.57 -7.82
N ASN A 183 -12.52 -7.47 -8.82
CA ASN A 183 -12.70 -8.90 -8.58
C ASN A 183 -11.39 -9.49 -8.01
N ALA A 184 -11.51 -10.38 -7.03
CA ALA A 184 -10.38 -11.15 -6.52
C ALA A 184 -10.32 -12.55 -7.13
N ALA A 185 -9.12 -13.04 -7.45
CA ALA A 185 -8.87 -14.43 -7.81
C ALA A 185 -7.73 -15.00 -6.96
N TYR A 186 -7.85 -16.28 -6.57
CA TYR A 186 -6.89 -16.96 -5.68
C TYR A 186 -6.64 -16.24 -4.33
N GLY A 187 -7.56 -15.39 -3.90
CA GLY A 187 -7.45 -14.56 -2.69
C GLY A 187 -6.91 -13.14 -2.90
N PHE A 188 -6.55 -12.75 -4.13
CA PHE A 188 -5.89 -11.47 -4.44
C PHE A 188 -6.66 -10.60 -5.43
N ASP A 189 -6.78 -9.31 -5.11
CA ASP A 189 -7.40 -8.23 -5.91
C ASP A 189 -6.47 -7.63 -6.98
N ASN A 190 -5.20 -8.05 -7.05
CA ASN A 190 -4.22 -7.62 -8.05
C ASN A 190 -3.86 -8.75 -9.05
N ASN A 191 -4.76 -9.72 -9.24
CA ASN A 191 -4.58 -10.79 -10.22
C ASN A 191 -5.08 -10.34 -11.60
N ALA A 192 -4.18 -10.26 -12.59
CA ALA A 192 -4.47 -9.79 -13.94
C ALA A 192 -5.65 -10.51 -14.62
N ASP A 193 -5.83 -11.81 -14.36
CA ASP A 193 -6.88 -12.63 -14.99
C ASP A 193 -8.29 -12.30 -14.46
N ALA A 194 -8.38 -11.66 -13.29
CA ALA A 194 -9.63 -11.19 -12.69
C ALA A 194 -10.00 -9.74 -13.08
N LEU A 195 -9.00 -8.95 -13.51
CA LEU A 195 -9.05 -7.48 -13.60
C LEU A 195 -9.60 -6.96 -14.94
N SER A 196 -10.70 -7.55 -15.40
CA SER A 196 -11.42 -7.10 -16.59
C SER A 196 -11.84 -5.62 -16.52
N LEU A 197 -12.06 -5.02 -17.69
CA LEU A 197 -12.52 -3.64 -17.86
C LEU A 197 -13.96 -3.64 -18.40
N SER A 198 -14.91 -3.20 -17.59
CA SER A 198 -16.31 -3.03 -18.01
C SER A 198 -16.57 -1.61 -18.55
N PRO A 199 -17.67 -1.39 -19.30
CA PRO A 199 -18.08 -0.04 -19.71
C PRO A 199 -18.27 0.91 -18.50
N VAL A 200 -18.95 0.43 -17.45
CA VAL A 200 -19.18 1.17 -16.21
C VAL A 200 -17.86 1.54 -15.51
N LEU A 201 -16.88 0.64 -15.46
CA LEU A 201 -15.56 0.94 -14.91
C LEU A 201 -14.82 1.99 -15.78
N THR A 202 -14.99 1.95 -17.11
CA THR A 202 -14.42 2.94 -18.04
C THR A 202 -15.01 4.34 -17.82
N GLU A 203 -16.33 4.44 -17.66
CA GLU A 203 -17.02 5.68 -17.29
C GLU A 203 -16.56 6.21 -15.92
N ARG A 204 -16.37 5.31 -14.95
CA ARG A 204 -15.86 5.67 -13.61
C ARG A 204 -14.43 6.18 -13.66
N TYR A 205 -13.54 5.60 -14.47
CA TYR A 205 -12.21 6.19 -14.73
C TYR A 205 -12.30 7.58 -15.38
N LEU A 206 -13.20 7.79 -16.35
CA LEU A 206 -13.41 9.10 -17.00
C LEU A 206 -13.91 10.18 -16.04
N GLY A 207 -14.70 9.82 -15.03
CA GLY A 207 -15.14 10.70 -13.94
C GLY A 207 -14.05 10.92 -12.88
N ALA A 208 -13.40 9.85 -12.41
CA ALA A 208 -12.31 9.89 -11.44
C ALA A 208 -11.17 10.79 -11.93
N ALA A 209 -10.70 10.56 -13.17
CA ALA A 209 -9.65 11.37 -13.78
C ALA A 209 -10.01 12.86 -13.89
N ALA A 210 -11.30 13.20 -14.04
CA ALA A 210 -11.75 14.60 -14.03
C ALA A 210 -11.56 15.23 -12.64
N LYS A 211 -12.14 14.61 -11.61
CA LYS A 211 -12.05 15.07 -10.21
C LYS A 211 -10.58 15.16 -9.77
N ILE A 212 -9.77 14.15 -10.10
CA ILE A 212 -8.33 14.11 -9.78
C ILE A 212 -7.56 15.22 -10.50
N SER A 213 -7.81 15.46 -11.81
CA SER A 213 -7.15 16.56 -12.53
C SER A 213 -7.49 17.94 -11.98
N GLN A 214 -8.70 18.11 -11.43
CA GLN A 214 -9.13 19.36 -10.80
C GLN A 214 -8.51 19.52 -9.41
N MET A 215 -8.55 18.47 -8.56
CA MET A 215 -7.89 18.45 -7.25
C MET A 215 -6.38 18.74 -7.36
N ALA A 216 -5.68 18.10 -8.31
CA ALA A 216 -4.24 18.27 -8.50
C ALA A 216 -3.82 19.69 -8.91
N LEU A 217 -4.73 20.46 -9.50
CA LEU A 217 -4.54 21.87 -9.85
C LEU A 217 -5.20 22.84 -8.86
N GLY A 218 -5.71 22.36 -7.72
CA GLY A 218 -6.42 23.18 -6.73
C GLY A 218 -7.77 23.74 -7.21
N HIS A 219 -8.30 23.24 -8.33
CA HIS A 219 -9.50 23.76 -8.99
C HIS A 219 -10.79 23.30 -8.30
N VAL A 220 -11.15 23.93 -7.18
CA VAL A 220 -12.44 23.74 -6.51
C VAL A 220 -13.55 24.42 -7.34
N ARG A 221 -14.12 23.70 -8.33
CA ARG A 221 -15.28 24.15 -9.10
C ARG A 221 -16.59 23.68 -8.46
N GLY A 222 -17.29 24.60 -7.80
CA GLY A 222 -18.60 24.38 -7.18
C GLY A 222 -18.60 24.79 -5.70
N SER A 223 -19.76 24.73 -5.05
CA SER A 223 -19.84 24.83 -3.59
C SER A 223 -19.05 23.69 -2.94
N PRO A 224 -18.36 23.91 -1.82
CA PRO A 224 -17.66 22.83 -1.12
C PRO A 224 -18.64 21.71 -0.74
N VAL A 225 -18.30 20.48 -1.12
CA VAL A 225 -19.10 19.29 -0.82
C VAL A 225 -18.72 18.81 0.59
N PRO A 226 -19.68 18.69 1.54
CA PRO A 226 -19.39 18.18 2.87
C PRO A 226 -18.91 16.73 2.83
N GLU A 227 -17.72 16.47 3.36
CA GLU A 227 -17.15 15.13 3.47
C GLU A 227 -17.29 14.64 4.92
N THR A 228 -18.03 13.54 5.13
CA THR A 228 -18.41 13.05 6.46
C THR A 228 -17.70 11.75 6.82
N PHE A 229 -16.86 11.81 7.84
CA PHE A 229 -16.16 10.67 8.41
C PHE A 229 -16.92 10.18 9.64
N ASN A 230 -17.48 8.98 9.55
CA ASN A 230 -18.27 8.37 10.63
C ASN A 230 -17.39 7.54 11.56
N VAL A 231 -17.67 7.62 12.86
CA VAL A 231 -17.07 6.73 13.87
C VAL A 231 -17.91 5.44 13.94
N PRO A 232 -17.30 4.24 13.89
CA PRO A 232 -18.03 2.98 14.04
C PRO A 232 -18.88 2.95 15.32
N THR A 233 -20.10 2.45 15.22
CA THR A 233 -21.07 2.44 16.34
C THR A 233 -20.60 1.57 17.51
N ASP A 234 -19.81 0.53 17.21
CA ASP A 234 -19.11 -0.36 18.14
C ASP A 234 -17.72 0.13 18.56
N ARG A 235 -17.31 1.37 18.26
CA ARG A 235 -16.04 1.91 18.78
C ARG A 235 -16.17 2.28 20.25
N ASN A 236 -15.25 1.74 21.06
CA ASN A 236 -15.09 2.05 22.46
C ASN A 236 -14.31 3.36 22.62
N GLN A 237 -14.97 4.37 23.22
CA GLN A 237 -14.47 5.74 23.33
C GLN A 237 -14.04 6.15 24.76
N GLY A 238 -13.96 5.18 25.67
CA GLY A 238 -13.39 5.36 27.02
C GLY A 238 -11.86 5.29 27.07
N SER A 239 -11.20 4.88 25.97
CA SER A 239 -9.74 4.72 25.88
C SER A 239 -9.16 5.25 24.55
N ARG A 240 -7.83 5.37 24.45
CA ARG A 240 -7.15 5.67 23.18
C ARG A 240 -7.19 4.44 22.28
N PHE A 241 -7.75 4.56 21.07
CA PHE A 241 -7.89 3.43 20.14
C PHE A 241 -6.78 3.34 19.06
N SER A 242 -5.98 4.40 18.85
CA SER A 242 -4.98 4.47 17.77
C SER A 242 -3.71 5.21 18.17
N ASP A 243 -2.57 4.82 17.59
CA ASP A 243 -1.27 5.47 17.75
C ASP A 243 -1.17 6.84 17.05
N ASP A 244 -2.05 7.12 16.07
CA ASP A 244 -2.17 8.45 15.47
C ASP A 244 -2.82 9.47 16.42
N LEU A 245 -3.35 9.08 17.58
CA LEU A 245 -3.88 9.98 18.61
C LEU A 245 -2.86 10.27 19.73
N PRO A 246 -2.90 11.45 20.38
CA PRO A 246 -1.99 11.79 21.47
C PRO A 246 -2.11 10.87 22.69
N TRP A 247 -1.02 10.71 23.44
CA TRP A 247 -1.05 10.09 24.77
C TRP A 247 -1.94 10.87 25.73
N GLY A 248 -2.75 10.18 26.54
CA GLY A 248 -3.76 10.80 27.40
C GLY A 248 -5.01 11.31 26.67
N SER A 249 -5.28 10.82 25.46
CA SER A 249 -6.55 10.99 24.76
C SER A 249 -7.47 9.77 24.94
N ARG A 250 -8.78 9.95 24.70
CA ARG A 250 -9.74 8.86 24.52
C ARG A 250 -10.74 9.12 23.38
N GLY A 251 -11.18 8.05 22.74
CA GLY A 251 -12.25 8.04 21.74
C GLY A 251 -11.97 8.82 20.46
N GLY A 252 -13.06 9.18 19.77
CA GLY A 252 -13.03 10.00 18.56
C GLY A 252 -12.42 9.35 17.32
N LEU A 253 -11.62 10.12 16.59
CA LEU A 253 -11.13 9.77 15.26
C LEU A 253 -9.79 10.46 14.94
N ALA A 254 -8.91 9.75 14.23
CA ALA A 254 -7.76 10.31 13.52
C ALA A 254 -7.91 10.03 12.02
N ILE A 255 -7.63 11.03 11.18
CA ILE A 255 -7.78 10.95 9.73
C ILE A 255 -6.63 11.71 9.07
N ARG A 256 -6.02 11.10 8.05
CA ARG A 256 -5.11 11.80 7.14
C ARG A 256 -5.97 12.38 6.01
N TYR A 257 -5.90 13.70 5.84
CA TYR A 257 -6.72 14.44 4.87
C TYR A 257 -5.84 15.34 4.03
N ASP A 258 -6.13 15.38 2.73
CA ASP A 258 -5.41 16.20 1.75
C ASP A 258 -6.26 17.45 1.46
N PHE A 259 -5.87 18.58 2.06
CA PHE A 259 -6.55 19.86 1.85
C PHE A 259 -6.17 20.39 0.45
N PRO A 260 -7.11 20.47 -0.51
CA PRO A 260 -6.77 20.80 -1.90
C PRO A 260 -6.14 22.19 -2.07
N VAL A 261 -6.39 23.11 -1.12
CA VAL A 261 -5.83 24.46 -1.04
C VAL A 261 -5.65 24.90 0.42
N ASP A 262 -4.79 25.89 0.68
CA ASP A 262 -4.89 26.66 1.93
C ASP A 262 -6.16 27.54 1.88
N GLY A 263 -6.85 27.73 3.02
CA GLY A 263 -8.10 28.50 3.09
C GLY A 263 -8.95 28.16 4.32
N GLU A 264 -10.15 28.74 4.40
CA GLU A 264 -11.14 28.48 5.46
C GLU A 264 -12.00 27.23 5.21
N TYR A 265 -11.89 26.26 6.12
CA TYR A 265 -12.68 25.03 6.21
C TYR A 265 -13.63 25.08 7.42
N LEU A 266 -14.85 24.59 7.24
CA LEU A 266 -15.84 24.39 8.28
C LEU A 266 -15.69 22.96 8.84
N PHE A 267 -15.48 22.84 10.15
CA PHE A 267 -15.56 21.57 10.87
C PHE A 267 -16.88 21.48 11.63
N GLU A 268 -17.61 20.37 11.46
CA GLU A 268 -18.87 20.06 12.12
C GLU A 268 -18.72 18.73 12.85
N LEU A 269 -18.81 18.75 14.18
CA LEU A 269 -18.63 17.58 15.03
C LEU A 269 -19.99 17.14 15.56
N ARG A 270 -20.39 15.89 15.30
CA ARG A 270 -21.57 15.29 15.92
C ARG A 270 -21.16 14.40 17.08
N LEU A 271 -21.87 14.51 18.19
CA LEU A 271 -21.70 13.65 19.36
C LEU A 271 -22.56 12.38 19.21
N LYS A 272 -22.26 11.34 19.98
CA LYS A 272 -23.04 10.09 19.95
C LYS A 272 -24.40 10.33 20.61
N GLU A 273 -25.48 10.14 19.85
CA GLU A 273 -26.85 10.27 20.33
C GLU A 273 -27.34 8.95 20.95
N ASP A 274 -28.18 9.04 21.97
CA ASP A 274 -28.85 7.92 22.61
C ASP A 274 -30.18 7.65 21.91
N GLY A 275 -30.21 6.57 21.12
CA GLY A 275 -31.08 6.47 19.94
C GLY A 275 -32.58 6.65 20.20
N ALA A 276 -33.13 6.02 21.23
CA ALA A 276 -34.56 6.11 21.53
C ALA A 276 -34.96 7.35 22.33
N GLY A 277 -33.99 8.07 22.92
CA GLY A 277 -34.23 9.23 23.78
C GLY A 277 -33.92 10.59 23.15
N GLY A 278 -33.16 10.63 22.05
CA GLY A 278 -32.77 11.88 21.38
C GLY A 278 -31.79 12.76 22.18
N GLY A 279 -31.23 12.25 23.28
CA GLY A 279 -30.20 12.91 24.08
C GLY A 279 -28.79 12.57 23.60
N ILE A 280 -27.77 13.24 24.15
CA ILE A 280 -26.36 12.93 23.87
C ILE A 280 -25.84 11.94 24.93
N VAL A 281 -25.26 10.83 24.47
CA VAL A 281 -24.58 9.81 25.28
C VAL A 281 -23.49 10.46 26.14
N GLY A 282 -23.51 10.18 27.44
CA GLY A 282 -22.50 10.65 28.40
C GLY A 282 -22.47 12.16 28.68
N LEU A 283 -23.43 12.95 28.21
CA LEU A 283 -23.48 14.39 28.51
C LEU A 283 -23.95 14.62 29.95
N THR A 284 -23.00 14.85 30.85
CA THR A 284 -23.27 15.09 32.29
C THR A 284 -22.98 16.54 32.69
N ALA A 285 -23.15 16.86 33.96
CA ALA A 285 -22.73 18.15 34.52
C ALA A 285 -21.20 18.33 34.57
N GLU A 286 -20.41 17.27 34.36
CA GLU A 286 -18.96 17.39 34.31
C GLU A 286 -18.46 17.94 32.96
N PRO A 287 -17.62 18.99 32.96
CA PRO A 287 -16.97 19.47 31.74
C PRO A 287 -16.01 18.40 31.19
N GLN A 288 -16.17 18.03 29.91
CA GLN A 288 -15.31 17.09 29.18
C GLN A 288 -14.54 17.85 28.09
N ARG A 289 -13.20 17.87 28.11
CA ARG A 289 -12.44 18.64 27.10
C ARG A 289 -12.30 17.86 25.80
N LEU A 290 -12.90 18.39 24.74
CA LEU A 290 -12.79 17.94 23.36
C LEU A 290 -11.73 18.79 22.66
N ASP A 291 -10.62 18.17 22.27
CA ASP A 291 -9.57 18.81 21.47
C ASP A 291 -9.72 18.42 20.00
N VAL A 292 -9.51 19.38 19.11
CA VAL A 292 -9.13 19.10 17.72
C VAL A 292 -7.66 19.50 17.58
N SER A 293 -6.83 18.51 17.28
CA SER A 293 -5.39 18.68 17.05
C SER A 293 -5.04 18.30 15.63
N LEU A 294 -4.15 19.08 15.05
CA LEU A 294 -3.96 19.15 13.63
C LEU A 294 -2.46 19.17 13.30
N ASP A 295 -1.98 18.17 12.55
CA ASP A 295 -0.54 17.83 12.46
C ASP A 295 0.14 17.71 13.84
N ARG A 296 -0.58 17.13 14.82
CA ARG A 296 -0.22 17.04 16.26
C ARG A 296 -0.13 18.39 17.00
N ALA A 297 -0.32 19.52 16.32
CA ALA A 297 -0.46 20.83 16.96
C ALA A 297 -1.94 21.08 17.31
N ARG A 298 -2.26 21.30 18.59
CA ARG A 298 -3.65 21.59 18.97
C ARG A 298 -4.09 22.96 18.47
N VAL A 299 -5.14 22.99 17.65
CA VAL A 299 -5.68 24.23 17.07
C VAL A 299 -6.94 24.73 17.74
N TRP A 300 -7.69 23.83 18.37
CA TRP A 300 -8.95 24.11 19.00
C TRP A 300 -9.14 23.20 20.17
N THR A 301 -9.77 23.76 21.18
CA THR A 301 -10.19 23.06 22.36
C THR A 301 -11.53 23.65 22.75
N SER A 302 -12.46 22.77 23.07
CA SER A 302 -13.74 23.12 23.65
C SER A 302 -13.99 22.22 24.82
N ILE A 303 -14.93 22.61 25.66
CA ILE A 303 -15.57 21.68 26.56
C ILE A 303 -16.80 21.11 25.84
N VAL A 304 -17.28 19.96 26.29
CA VAL A 304 -18.59 19.37 26.00
C VAL A 304 -19.27 19.19 27.35
N GLY A 305 -20.47 19.74 27.50
CA GLY A 305 -21.10 19.99 28.80
C GLY A 305 -20.67 21.34 29.40
N GLY A 306 -21.56 21.98 30.16
CA GLY A 306 -21.38 23.37 30.63
C GLY A 306 -21.93 24.43 29.65
N PRO A 307 -21.93 25.74 30.03
CA PRO A 307 -22.93 26.68 29.48
C PRO A 307 -22.70 27.31 28.08
N GLU A 308 -21.47 27.56 27.58
CA GLU A 308 -21.22 28.43 26.39
C GLU A 308 -20.00 28.02 25.52
N PHE A 309 -20.02 28.15 24.17
CA PHE A 309 -18.98 27.61 23.24
C PHE A 309 -18.65 28.34 21.90
N ALA A 310 -17.37 28.24 21.43
CA ALA A 310 -16.78 28.72 20.14
C ALA A 310 -15.32 28.14 19.93
N ASN A 311 -14.38 28.68 19.11
CA ASN A 311 -14.22 28.62 17.62
C ASN A 311 -12.71 28.35 17.22
N VAL A 312 -12.37 28.14 15.93
CA VAL A 312 -11.26 27.28 15.40
C VAL A 312 -10.33 27.97 14.35
N ARG A 313 -9.09 27.45 14.03
CA ARG A 313 -8.27 27.53 12.74
C ARG A 313 -7.43 26.21 12.49
N VAL A 314 -6.75 25.88 11.35
CA VAL A 314 -6.59 24.46 10.79
C VAL A 314 -5.15 23.90 10.53
N HIS A 315 -5.00 22.55 10.49
CA HIS A 315 -4.01 21.63 9.84
C HIS A 315 -4.63 20.18 9.67
N LEU A 316 -3.91 19.02 9.76
CA LEU A 316 -4.41 17.61 9.52
C LEU A 316 -5.07 16.82 10.71
N VAL A 317 -6.25 16.21 10.50
CA VAL A 317 -7.35 15.91 11.49
C VAL A 317 -7.18 14.82 12.58
N GLN A 318 -7.08 15.24 13.85
CA GLN A 318 -7.29 14.42 15.07
C GLN A 318 -8.42 15.03 15.94
N VAL A 319 -9.48 14.27 16.26
CA VAL A 319 -10.58 14.70 17.14
C VAL A 319 -10.68 13.73 18.32
N TYR A 320 -10.52 14.20 19.57
CA TYR A 320 -10.50 13.33 20.75
C TYR A 320 -10.89 14.05 22.04
N PHE A 321 -11.35 13.30 23.05
CA PHE A 321 -11.50 13.81 24.41
C PHE A 321 -10.18 13.64 25.18
N GLN A 322 -9.82 14.56 26.07
CA GLN A 322 -8.73 14.29 27.02
C GLN A 322 -9.20 13.24 28.04
N GLN A 323 -8.39 12.20 28.25
CA GLN A 323 -8.59 11.22 29.31
C GLN A 323 -8.41 11.90 30.68
N LYS A 324 -9.44 11.87 31.53
CA LYS A 324 -9.33 12.27 32.94
C LYS A 324 -8.71 11.10 33.72
N THR A 325 -7.59 11.33 34.40
CA THR A 325 -7.04 10.39 35.39
C THR A 325 -7.52 10.77 36.78
N SER A 326 -8.77 10.44 37.11
CA SER A 326 -9.21 10.41 38.50
C SER A 326 -8.66 9.16 39.20
N ALA A 327 -8.22 9.31 40.44
CA ALA A 327 -8.27 8.17 41.35
C ALA A 327 -9.75 7.89 41.66
N PHE A 328 -10.15 6.62 41.75
CA PHE A 328 -11.40 6.29 42.42
C PHE A 328 -11.26 6.70 43.89
N LEU A 329 -12.21 7.48 44.40
CA LEU A 329 -12.34 7.73 45.83
C LEU A 329 -12.60 6.37 46.52
N GLU A 330 -11.84 6.07 47.59
CA GLU A 330 -11.91 4.78 48.30
C GLU A 330 -13.26 4.55 49.00
N ASP A 331 -14.06 5.62 49.13
CA ASP A 331 -15.47 5.69 49.53
C ASP A 331 -16.38 4.63 48.86
N LEU A 332 -15.99 4.11 47.68
CA LEU A 332 -16.76 3.15 46.87
C LEU A 332 -16.82 1.70 47.39
N PHE A 333 -16.27 1.41 48.58
CA PHE A 333 -16.33 0.08 49.20
C PHE A 333 -17.55 -0.17 50.11
N ASP A 334 -18.43 0.81 50.35
CA ASP A 334 -19.70 0.60 51.07
C ASP A 334 -20.80 0.01 50.14
N PRO A 335 -21.33 -1.21 50.41
CA PRO A 335 -22.40 -1.80 49.61
C PRO A 335 -23.75 -1.05 49.66
N TYR A 336 -24.04 -0.33 50.74
CA TYR A 336 -25.31 0.38 50.96
C TYR A 336 -25.34 1.76 50.30
N LEU A 337 -24.18 2.37 50.03
CA LEU A 337 -24.08 3.63 49.29
C LEU A 337 -24.13 3.46 47.76
N ARG A 338 -24.55 2.28 47.27
CA ARG A 338 -24.92 2.02 45.86
C ARG A 338 -26.23 2.69 45.45
N ARG A 339 -26.33 4.02 45.63
CA ARG A 339 -27.22 4.88 44.85
C ARG A 339 -26.37 5.55 43.79
N ASP A 340 -26.41 5.08 42.54
CA ASP A 340 -25.60 5.63 41.44
C ASP A 340 -25.75 7.16 41.29
N PRO A 341 -24.68 7.96 41.51
CA PRO A 341 -24.68 9.39 41.20
C PRO A 341 -23.80 9.71 39.96
N TYR A 342 -22.96 8.76 39.55
CA TYR A 342 -21.90 8.91 38.55
C TYR A 342 -21.89 7.82 37.47
N ARG A 343 -22.76 6.80 37.59
CA ARG A 343 -23.14 5.96 36.44
C ARG A 343 -24.43 6.50 35.84
N ALA A 344 -24.30 7.60 35.08
CA ALA A 344 -25.27 7.85 34.01
C ALA A 344 -25.28 6.59 33.11
N GLY A 345 -26.46 6.06 32.77
CA GLY A 345 -26.60 4.72 32.18
C GLY A 345 -25.83 4.50 30.87
N ASN A 346 -25.39 5.59 30.22
CA ASN A 346 -24.78 5.63 28.90
C ASN A 346 -23.32 6.13 28.92
N GLY A 347 -22.51 5.74 29.92
CA GLY A 347 -21.04 5.86 29.89
C GLY A 347 -20.46 7.28 29.74
N GLU A 348 -19.23 7.36 29.19
CA GLU A 348 -18.58 8.63 28.82
C GLU A 348 -19.01 9.12 27.43
N PRO A 349 -19.00 10.44 27.17
CA PRO A 349 -19.41 10.97 25.88
C PRO A 349 -18.42 10.62 24.77
N GLY A 350 -18.97 10.39 23.58
CA GLY A 350 -18.27 10.01 22.35
C GLY A 350 -18.68 10.85 21.15
N ILE A 351 -17.89 10.77 20.08
CA ILE A 351 -18.17 11.40 18.76
C ILE A 351 -18.86 10.36 17.87
N SER A 352 -19.85 10.78 17.07
CA SER A 352 -20.53 9.96 16.06
C SER A 352 -20.01 10.21 14.65
N SER A 353 -19.80 11.47 14.26
CA SER A 353 -19.18 11.82 12.98
C SER A 353 -18.45 13.16 13.02
N VAL A 354 -17.54 13.32 12.05
CA VAL A 354 -16.83 14.55 11.73
C VAL A 354 -17.13 14.90 10.28
N THR A 355 -17.87 15.97 10.04
CA THR A 355 -18.12 16.51 8.69
C THR A 355 -17.21 17.72 8.46
N MET A 356 -16.63 17.80 7.26
CA MET A 356 -15.73 18.88 6.88
C MET A 356 -16.15 19.47 5.52
N THR A 357 -16.24 20.80 5.47
CA THR A 357 -16.79 21.54 4.32
C THR A 357 -15.93 22.77 4.03
N GLY A 358 -15.18 22.78 2.93
CA GLY A 358 -14.39 23.94 2.50
C GLY A 358 -13.62 23.71 1.20
N PRO A 359 -12.89 24.71 0.68
CA PRO A 359 -12.73 26.07 1.22
C PRO A 359 -13.98 26.95 1.04
N ASN A 360 -14.05 28.04 1.80
CA ASN A 360 -14.96 29.16 1.52
C ASN A 360 -14.50 29.95 0.29
N ALA A 361 -15.45 30.45 -0.51
CA ALA A 361 -15.21 31.05 -1.83
C ALA A 361 -14.45 32.39 -1.82
N SER A 362 -14.14 32.96 -0.65
CA SER A 362 -13.35 34.19 -0.49
C SER A 362 -11.86 34.00 -0.76
N ASP A 363 -11.32 32.79 -0.55
CA ASP A 363 -9.89 32.60 -0.30
C ASP A 363 -9.10 32.30 -1.59
N ALA A 364 -9.61 32.74 -2.74
CA ALA A 364 -9.11 32.36 -4.07
C ALA A 364 -7.63 32.68 -4.34
N ALA A 365 -7.01 33.57 -3.56
CA ALA A 365 -5.58 33.86 -3.62
C ALA A 365 -4.70 32.73 -3.06
N ALA A 366 -5.18 31.95 -2.09
CA ALA A 366 -4.44 30.89 -1.40
C ALA A 366 -4.38 29.56 -2.19
N MET A 367 -5.10 29.46 -3.32
CA MET A 367 -5.27 28.24 -4.11
C MET A 367 -4.01 27.72 -4.85
N ASN A 368 -2.83 28.32 -4.62
CA ASN A 368 -1.73 28.30 -5.60
C ASN A 368 -0.56 27.35 -5.29
N ASP A 369 -0.38 26.86 -4.06
CA ASP A 369 0.84 26.13 -3.65
C ASP A 369 0.57 24.87 -2.81
N SER A 370 -0.27 23.96 -3.31
CA SER A 370 -0.48 22.63 -2.73
C SER A 370 0.71 21.68 -3.04
N PRO A 371 0.92 20.60 -2.26
CA PRO A 371 1.91 19.57 -2.59
C PRO A 371 1.75 19.02 -4.01
N SER A 372 0.49 18.88 -4.46
CA SER A 372 0.17 18.41 -5.80
C SER A 372 0.59 19.40 -6.90
N ARG A 373 0.29 20.70 -6.73
CA ARG A 373 0.75 21.75 -7.65
C ARG A 373 2.28 21.79 -7.72
N ARG A 374 3.00 21.64 -6.60
CA ARG A 374 4.48 21.53 -6.59
C ARG A 374 5.01 20.27 -7.29
N ARG A 375 4.31 19.13 -7.19
CA ARG A 375 4.69 17.87 -7.83
C ARG A 375 4.45 17.87 -9.35
N LEU A 376 3.42 18.59 -9.80
CA LEU A 376 2.98 18.70 -11.20
C LEU A 376 3.70 19.81 -11.97
N LEU A 377 3.78 21.03 -11.41
CA LEU A 377 4.28 22.23 -12.10
C LEU A 377 5.82 22.33 -12.07
N VAL A 378 6.50 21.40 -12.75
CA VAL A 378 7.97 21.34 -12.91
C VAL A 378 8.59 22.49 -13.74
N CYS A 379 7.77 23.47 -14.10
CA CYS A 379 8.09 24.81 -14.57
C CYS A 379 6.85 25.69 -14.38
N GLN A 380 7.03 27.02 -14.43
CA GLN A 380 5.94 27.96 -14.63
C GLN A 380 6.30 28.88 -15.81
N PRO A 381 5.37 29.11 -16.77
CA PRO A 381 5.59 30.06 -17.86
C PRO A 381 5.65 31.50 -17.35
N ALA A 382 6.59 32.30 -17.84
CA ALA A 382 6.70 33.73 -17.50
C ALA A 382 5.81 34.59 -18.41
N ALA A 383 5.77 34.25 -19.70
CA ALA A 383 4.94 34.86 -20.73
C ALA A 383 4.02 33.82 -21.40
N SER A 384 3.02 34.31 -22.15
CA SER A 384 2.10 33.47 -22.93
C SER A 384 2.82 32.59 -23.97
N ALA A 385 3.94 33.06 -24.53
CA ALA A 385 4.77 32.31 -25.48
C ALA A 385 5.37 31.02 -24.86
N ASP A 386 5.74 31.07 -23.58
CA ASP A 386 6.39 29.95 -22.88
C ASP A 386 5.43 28.80 -22.57
N THR A 387 4.12 29.07 -22.60
CA THR A 387 3.07 28.16 -22.14
C THR A 387 3.13 26.81 -22.84
N ALA A 388 3.36 26.78 -24.16
CA ALA A 388 3.43 25.54 -24.94
C ALA A 388 4.65 24.68 -24.54
N ALA A 389 5.83 25.30 -24.39
CA ALA A 389 7.06 24.60 -24.02
C ALA A 389 7.01 24.08 -22.58
N CYS A 390 6.51 24.90 -21.64
CA CYS A 390 6.35 24.47 -20.25
C CYS A 390 5.27 23.40 -20.10
N ALA A 391 4.13 23.53 -20.79
CA ALA A 391 3.09 22.48 -20.80
C ALA A 391 3.63 21.16 -21.35
N GLN A 392 4.42 21.18 -22.43
CA GLN A 392 5.09 19.99 -22.96
C GLN A 392 6.06 19.37 -21.95
N LYS A 393 6.87 20.18 -21.23
CA LYS A 393 7.75 19.68 -20.17
C LYS A 393 6.96 19.01 -19.03
N ILE A 394 5.87 19.62 -18.57
CA ILE A 394 5.01 19.08 -17.51
C ILE A 394 4.36 17.76 -17.96
N ILE A 395 3.72 17.78 -19.12
CA ILE A 395 3.01 16.64 -19.70
C ILE A 395 3.96 15.48 -19.98
N ALA A 396 5.16 15.73 -20.53
CA ALA A 396 6.19 14.71 -20.74
C ALA A 396 6.70 14.12 -19.42
N THR A 397 6.94 14.95 -18.41
CA THR A 397 7.40 14.50 -17.08
C THR A 397 6.35 13.61 -16.40
N LEU A 398 5.08 14.00 -16.46
CA LEU A 398 3.98 13.22 -15.90
C LEU A 398 3.74 11.93 -16.69
N ALA A 399 3.75 12.00 -18.03
CA ALA A 399 3.55 10.83 -18.89
C ALA A 399 4.70 9.80 -18.78
N ARG A 400 5.96 10.22 -18.55
CA ARG A 400 7.08 9.31 -18.26
C ARG A 400 6.79 8.46 -17.03
N ARG A 401 6.37 9.09 -15.92
CA ARG A 401 6.00 8.39 -14.68
C ARG A 401 4.74 7.53 -14.86
N ALA A 402 3.72 8.06 -15.53
CA ALA A 402 2.45 7.37 -15.75
C ALA A 402 2.59 6.12 -16.63
N TYR A 403 3.35 6.23 -17.72
CA TYR A 403 3.55 5.15 -18.70
C TYR A 403 4.77 4.29 -18.39
N ARG A 404 5.57 4.68 -17.38
CA ARG A 404 6.64 3.89 -16.76
C ARG A 404 7.80 3.58 -17.70
N ARG A 405 8.06 4.51 -18.64
CA ARG A 405 9.12 4.45 -19.68
C ARG A 405 9.39 5.84 -20.28
N PRO A 406 10.46 6.00 -21.09
CA PRO A 406 10.63 7.20 -21.93
C PRO A 406 9.38 7.47 -22.78
N VAL A 407 9.06 8.75 -22.94
CA VAL A 407 7.94 9.20 -23.77
C VAL A 407 8.40 9.49 -25.19
N THR A 408 7.60 9.04 -26.16
CA THR A 408 7.74 9.36 -27.58
C THR A 408 6.80 10.51 -27.94
N ASP A 409 7.00 11.18 -29.08
CA ASP A 409 6.06 12.22 -29.55
C ASP A 409 4.62 11.68 -29.67
N ALA A 410 4.46 10.42 -30.08
CA ALA A 410 3.16 9.75 -30.17
C ALA A 410 2.49 9.53 -28.79
N ASP A 411 3.25 9.49 -27.69
CA ASP A 411 2.70 9.48 -26.34
C ASP A 411 2.20 10.87 -25.90
N LEU A 412 2.78 11.93 -26.46
CA LEU A 412 2.47 13.32 -26.13
C LEU A 412 1.36 13.92 -27.01
N GLN A 413 1.11 13.37 -28.21
CA GLN A 413 0.09 13.86 -29.15
C GLN A 413 -1.29 14.07 -28.51
N ILE A 414 -1.85 13.04 -27.86
CA ILE A 414 -3.20 13.13 -27.26
C ILE A 414 -3.22 14.11 -26.06
N PRO A 415 -2.32 14.02 -25.06
CA PRO A 415 -2.27 14.99 -23.96
C PRO A 415 -2.05 16.43 -24.42
N LEU A 416 -1.20 16.68 -25.42
CA LEU A 416 -0.98 18.03 -25.96
C LEU A 416 -2.17 18.54 -26.77
N ALA A 417 -2.89 17.68 -27.48
CA ALA A 417 -4.15 18.05 -28.14
C ALA A 417 -5.22 18.45 -27.11
N ARG A 418 -5.38 17.68 -26.03
CA ARG A 418 -6.32 18.00 -24.94
C ARG A 418 -5.90 19.25 -24.15
N TYR A 419 -4.60 19.49 -23.98
CA TYR A 419 -4.09 20.76 -23.44
C TYR A 419 -4.48 21.96 -24.32
N ARG A 420 -4.27 21.88 -25.64
CA ARG A 420 -4.65 22.95 -26.58
C ARG A 420 -6.16 23.19 -26.57
N GLU A 421 -6.96 22.13 -26.47
CA GLU A 421 -8.42 22.20 -26.34
C GLU A 421 -8.85 22.93 -25.06
N GLY A 422 -8.29 22.58 -23.90
CA GLY A 422 -8.61 23.23 -22.62
C GLY A 422 -8.19 24.71 -22.60
N ALA A 423 -6.98 25.01 -23.08
CA ALA A 423 -6.46 26.37 -23.12
C ALA A 423 -7.27 27.29 -24.05
N SER A 424 -7.66 26.80 -25.23
CA SER A 424 -8.49 27.57 -26.18
C SER A 424 -9.93 27.76 -25.71
N LYS A 425 -10.51 26.83 -24.94
CA LYS A 425 -11.86 26.96 -24.37
C LYS A 425 -11.92 27.88 -23.15
N ALA A 426 -10.85 27.98 -22.36
CA ALA A 426 -10.85 28.81 -21.15
C ALA A 426 -10.56 30.30 -21.41
N ALA A 427 -9.73 30.64 -22.40
CA ALA A 427 -9.34 32.02 -22.68
C ALA A 427 -10.53 32.98 -22.99
N PRO A 428 -11.58 32.59 -23.76
CA PRO A 428 -12.76 33.42 -23.96
C PRO A 428 -13.62 33.54 -22.68
N ASN A 429 -13.80 32.41 -21.98
CA ASN A 429 -14.71 32.33 -20.83
C ASN A 429 -14.19 33.13 -19.62
N ALA A 430 -12.86 33.21 -19.43
CA ALA A 430 -12.24 34.04 -18.39
C ALA A 430 -12.50 35.55 -18.62
N ALA A 431 -12.50 36.02 -19.87
CA ALA A 431 -12.84 37.40 -20.19
C ALA A 431 -14.33 37.69 -19.98
N ALA A 432 -15.21 36.76 -20.39
CA ALA A 432 -16.65 36.90 -20.23
C ALA A 432 -17.08 36.90 -18.74
N ALA A 433 -16.54 35.98 -17.93
CA ALA A 433 -16.86 35.86 -16.50
C ALA A 433 -16.43 37.08 -15.66
N LEU A 434 -15.46 37.86 -16.15
CA LEU A 434 -14.98 39.09 -15.52
C LEU A 434 -15.53 40.37 -16.17
N GLY A 435 -16.49 40.24 -17.11
CA GLY A 435 -17.17 41.36 -17.76
C GLY A 435 -16.30 42.16 -18.74
N TRP A 436 -15.17 41.62 -19.20
CA TRP A 436 -14.20 42.34 -20.02
C TRP A 436 -14.58 42.37 -21.50
N LYS A 437 -14.59 43.56 -22.10
CA LYS A 437 -14.66 43.71 -23.56
C LYS A 437 -13.36 43.18 -24.20
N ALA A 438 -13.48 42.63 -25.40
CA ALA A 438 -12.34 42.19 -26.19
C ALA A 438 -11.33 43.35 -26.39
N GLY A 439 -10.05 43.10 -26.08
CA GLY A 439 -8.98 44.11 -26.14
C GLY A 439 -8.57 44.74 -24.79
N ALA A 440 -9.14 44.32 -23.66
CA ALA A 440 -8.73 44.82 -22.34
C ALA A 440 -7.25 44.47 -21.98
N PRO A 441 -6.53 45.31 -21.22
CA PRO A 441 -5.12 45.08 -20.85
C PRO A 441 -4.85 43.79 -20.05
N ASN A 442 -5.89 43.22 -19.44
CA ASN A 442 -5.81 42.12 -18.48
C ASN A 442 -5.57 40.74 -19.11
N ALA A 443 -5.13 40.68 -20.37
CA ALA A 443 -4.78 39.44 -21.09
C ALA A 443 -3.78 38.56 -20.31
N ALA A 444 -2.97 39.16 -19.43
CA ALA A 444 -2.06 38.49 -18.49
C ALA A 444 -2.72 37.46 -17.55
N LEU A 445 -4.03 37.59 -17.28
CA LEU A 445 -4.81 36.62 -16.50
C LEU A 445 -5.44 35.55 -17.40
N GLY A 446 -5.91 35.93 -18.59
CA GLY A 446 -6.58 35.01 -19.54
C GLY A 446 -5.67 33.87 -20.02
N TRP A 447 -4.39 34.15 -20.32
CA TRP A 447 -3.47 33.09 -20.75
C TRP A 447 -3.05 32.15 -19.61
N LYS A 448 -3.04 32.62 -18.35
CA LYS A 448 -2.77 31.77 -17.17
C LYS A 448 -3.94 30.83 -16.87
N ALA A 449 -5.17 31.36 -16.89
CA ALA A 449 -6.39 30.54 -16.80
C ALA A 449 -6.48 29.51 -17.95
N GLY A 450 -6.06 29.89 -19.16
CA GLY A 450 -5.87 29.00 -20.29
C GLY A 450 -4.84 27.89 -20.04
N PHE A 451 -3.65 28.23 -19.57
CA PHE A 451 -2.59 27.28 -19.25
C PHE A 451 -3.05 26.21 -18.25
N GLU A 452 -3.66 26.60 -17.13
CA GLU A 452 -4.10 25.64 -16.11
C GLU A 452 -5.32 24.81 -16.56
N SER A 453 -6.30 25.41 -17.25
CA SER A 453 -7.42 24.65 -17.84
C SER A 453 -6.98 23.70 -18.95
N GLY A 454 -5.89 24.02 -19.66
CA GLY A 454 -5.21 23.09 -20.56
C GLY A 454 -4.57 21.94 -19.80
N LEU A 455 -3.84 22.22 -18.72
CA LEU A 455 -3.23 21.17 -17.89
C LEU A 455 -4.30 20.25 -17.28
N GLU A 456 -5.48 20.74 -16.88
CA GLU A 456 -6.61 19.94 -16.41
C GLU A 456 -6.94 18.81 -17.40
N LEU A 457 -7.19 19.16 -18.67
CA LEU A 457 -7.52 18.18 -19.71
C LEU A 457 -6.32 17.33 -20.16
N GLY A 458 -5.11 17.89 -20.13
CA GLY A 458 -3.86 17.16 -20.40
C GLY A 458 -3.64 16.04 -19.38
N VAL A 459 -3.66 16.37 -18.08
CA VAL A 459 -3.56 15.43 -16.96
C VAL A 459 -4.69 14.40 -17.04
N ARG A 460 -5.95 14.83 -17.19
CA ARG A 460 -7.11 13.94 -17.30
C ARG A 460 -6.92 12.89 -18.40
N SER A 461 -6.34 13.26 -19.55
CA SER A 461 -6.11 12.33 -20.67
C SER A 461 -5.03 11.27 -20.37
N ILE A 462 -4.01 11.61 -19.57
CA ILE A 462 -3.00 10.66 -19.10
C ILE A 462 -3.64 9.68 -18.10
N LEU A 463 -4.48 10.18 -17.18
CA LEU A 463 -5.12 9.38 -16.12
C LEU A 463 -6.18 8.39 -16.61
N VAL A 464 -6.58 8.44 -17.88
CA VAL A 464 -7.45 7.44 -18.54
C VAL A 464 -6.78 6.73 -19.72
N SER A 465 -5.51 7.03 -19.98
CA SER A 465 -4.74 6.39 -21.05
C SER A 465 -4.53 4.91 -20.73
N PRO A 466 -4.73 3.98 -21.69
CA PRO A 466 -4.40 2.57 -21.47
C PRO A 466 -2.95 2.38 -21.00
N LYS A 467 -2.02 3.20 -21.51
CA LYS A 467 -0.59 3.19 -21.12
C LYS A 467 -0.35 3.51 -19.64
N PHE A 468 -1.29 4.17 -18.97
CA PHE A 468 -1.28 4.37 -17.51
C PHE A 468 -2.10 3.31 -16.78
N LEU A 469 -3.33 3.04 -17.24
CA LEU A 469 -4.27 2.10 -16.61
C LEU A 469 -3.82 0.63 -16.66
N PHE A 470 -2.94 0.25 -17.58
CA PHE A 470 -2.45 -1.11 -17.74
C PHE A 470 -0.92 -1.16 -17.73
N ARG A 471 -0.39 -2.24 -17.14
CA ARG A 471 1.01 -2.64 -17.22
C ARG A 471 1.17 -3.52 -18.46
N PHE A 472 1.98 -3.09 -19.42
CA PHE A 472 2.28 -3.84 -20.64
C PHE A 472 3.63 -4.53 -20.49
N GLU A 473 3.70 -5.75 -21.00
CA GLU A 473 4.93 -6.54 -21.13
C GLU A 473 4.94 -7.06 -22.56
N SER A 474 5.97 -6.71 -23.33
CA SER A 474 5.98 -6.84 -24.78
C SER A 474 6.84 -8.02 -25.21
N GLN A 475 6.28 -8.92 -26.03
CA GLN A 475 7.10 -9.93 -26.69
C GLN A 475 8.01 -9.26 -27.72
N PRO A 476 9.34 -9.48 -27.70
CA PRO A 476 10.23 -9.00 -28.76
C PRO A 476 9.83 -9.60 -30.11
N GLU A 477 9.87 -8.79 -31.18
CA GLU A 477 9.50 -9.24 -32.54
C GLU A 477 10.34 -10.43 -33.04
N THR A 478 11.55 -10.59 -32.50
CA THR A 478 12.50 -11.67 -32.78
C THR A 478 12.29 -12.94 -31.93
N ALA A 479 11.40 -12.92 -30.92
CA ALA A 479 11.21 -14.04 -30.01
C ALA A 479 10.35 -15.15 -30.65
N ALA A 480 10.93 -16.34 -30.79
CA ALA A 480 10.27 -17.48 -31.42
C ALA A 480 9.03 -17.97 -30.64
N PRO A 481 7.97 -18.49 -31.32
CA PRO A 481 6.74 -18.92 -30.65
C PRO A 481 6.98 -19.93 -29.52
N ASN A 482 6.35 -19.68 -28.37
CA ASN A 482 6.47 -20.48 -27.14
C ASN A 482 7.89 -20.58 -26.55
N THR A 483 8.82 -19.69 -26.92
CA THR A 483 10.11 -19.56 -26.20
C THR A 483 10.01 -18.52 -25.08
N ALA A 484 10.71 -18.75 -23.98
CA ALA A 484 10.85 -17.77 -22.91
C ALA A 484 11.86 -16.69 -23.32
N TYR A 485 11.50 -15.42 -23.07
CA TYR A 485 12.35 -14.26 -23.34
C TYR A 485 12.58 -13.47 -22.05
N ARG A 486 13.68 -12.71 -21.99
CA ARG A 486 13.92 -11.77 -20.89
C ARG A 486 13.09 -10.51 -21.12
N ILE A 487 12.35 -10.08 -20.10
CA ILE A 487 11.69 -8.77 -20.09
C ILE A 487 12.74 -7.64 -20.10
N THR A 488 12.35 -6.47 -20.58
CA THR A 488 13.20 -5.26 -20.52
C THR A 488 13.37 -4.76 -19.08
N ASP A 489 14.40 -3.95 -18.84
CA ASP A 489 14.63 -3.36 -17.52
C ASP A 489 13.50 -2.39 -17.10
N LEU A 490 12.78 -1.80 -18.06
CA LEU A 490 11.59 -0.97 -17.83
C LEU A 490 10.42 -1.80 -17.29
N GLU A 491 10.19 -2.98 -17.88
CA GLU A 491 9.19 -3.95 -17.42
C GLU A 491 9.60 -4.56 -16.07
N LEU A 492 10.90 -4.81 -15.85
CA LEU A 492 11.44 -5.24 -14.55
C LEU A 492 11.24 -4.18 -13.46
N ALA A 493 11.52 -2.90 -13.74
CA ALA A 493 11.24 -1.79 -12.82
C ALA A 493 9.76 -1.68 -12.46
N SER A 494 8.88 -1.82 -13.46
CA SER A 494 7.42 -1.83 -13.27
C SER A 494 6.97 -3.03 -12.41
N ARG A 495 7.45 -4.25 -12.70
CA ARG A 495 7.18 -5.43 -11.87
C ARG A 495 7.65 -5.22 -10.43
N LEU A 496 8.86 -4.68 -10.23
CA LEU A 496 9.45 -4.47 -8.92
C LEU A 496 8.71 -3.40 -8.10
N SER A 497 8.29 -2.30 -8.72
CA SER A 497 7.55 -1.23 -8.03
C SER A 497 6.15 -1.65 -7.63
N PHE A 498 5.42 -2.39 -8.48
CA PHE A 498 4.10 -2.90 -8.11
C PHE A 498 4.17 -4.06 -7.11
N PHE A 499 5.26 -4.84 -7.09
CA PHE A 499 5.49 -5.85 -6.07
C PHE A 499 5.81 -5.24 -4.69
N LEU A 500 6.80 -4.33 -4.60
CA LEU A 500 7.26 -3.78 -3.32
C LEU A 500 6.39 -2.62 -2.79
N TRP A 501 5.92 -1.75 -3.68
CA TRP A 501 5.21 -0.51 -3.32
C TRP A 501 3.73 -0.49 -3.75
N SER A 502 3.28 -1.48 -4.53
CA SER A 502 1.97 -1.49 -5.20
C SER A 502 1.69 -0.14 -5.88
N SER A 503 2.69 0.37 -6.60
CA SER A 503 2.73 1.72 -7.19
C SER A 503 3.68 1.76 -8.39
N ILE A 504 3.76 2.91 -9.06
CA ILE A 504 4.70 3.16 -10.15
C ILE A 504 6.17 3.17 -9.68
N PRO A 505 7.14 2.92 -10.58
CA PRO A 505 8.55 3.19 -10.31
C PRO A 505 8.76 4.68 -10.03
N ASP A 506 9.70 5.01 -9.14
CA ASP A 506 10.13 6.40 -8.95
C ASP A 506 11.15 6.82 -10.00
N ASP A 507 11.47 8.12 -10.03
CA ASP A 507 12.36 8.67 -11.06
C ASP A 507 13.76 8.07 -11.00
N GLU A 508 14.21 7.54 -9.85
CA GLU A 508 15.51 6.87 -9.70
C GLU A 508 15.48 5.48 -10.34
N LEU A 509 14.55 4.61 -9.92
CA LEU A 509 14.41 3.26 -10.48
C LEU A 509 14.15 3.31 -11.99
N LEU A 510 13.32 4.24 -12.45
CA LEU A 510 13.03 4.43 -13.86
C LEU A 510 14.27 4.93 -14.63
N SER A 511 15.09 5.81 -14.03
CA SER A 511 16.35 6.27 -14.66
C SER A 511 17.47 5.21 -14.63
N ALA A 512 17.39 4.21 -13.76
CA ALA A 512 18.26 3.02 -13.80
C ALA A 512 17.82 2.07 -14.90
N ALA A 513 16.50 1.85 -15.04
CA ALA A 513 15.91 1.03 -16.10
C ALA A 513 16.14 1.61 -17.51
N GLU A 514 16.01 2.92 -17.67
CA GLU A 514 16.30 3.64 -18.92
C GLU A 514 17.78 3.60 -19.36
N LYS A 515 18.68 3.17 -18.46
CA LYS A 515 20.12 2.97 -18.72
C LYS A 515 20.49 1.50 -18.81
N GLU A 516 19.49 0.61 -18.84
CA GLU A 516 19.66 -0.85 -18.81
C GLU A 516 20.57 -1.30 -17.65
N ALA A 517 20.40 -0.73 -16.45
CA ALA A 517 21.22 -1.07 -15.28
C ALA A 517 20.63 -2.22 -14.43
N LEU A 518 19.33 -2.51 -14.53
CA LEU A 518 18.62 -3.46 -13.66
C LEU A 518 18.81 -4.92 -14.09
N HIS A 519 19.33 -5.17 -15.30
CA HIS A 519 19.71 -6.52 -15.71
C HIS A 519 20.93 -7.05 -14.95
N ASN A 520 21.72 -6.16 -14.34
CA ASN A 520 22.89 -6.47 -13.51
C ASN A 520 22.44 -6.80 -12.06
N PRO A 521 22.76 -8.01 -11.54
CA PRO A 521 22.34 -8.42 -10.19
C PRO A 521 22.75 -7.47 -9.06
N VAL A 522 23.89 -6.78 -9.17
CA VAL A 522 24.38 -5.87 -8.09
C VAL A 522 23.54 -4.60 -8.04
N ALA A 523 23.35 -3.94 -9.18
CA ALA A 523 22.52 -2.73 -9.27
C ALA A 523 21.03 -3.02 -8.99
N LEU A 524 20.56 -4.24 -9.32
CA LEU A 524 19.24 -4.71 -8.93
C LEU A 524 19.12 -4.89 -7.41
N ASP A 525 20.09 -5.53 -6.75
CA ASP A 525 20.11 -5.70 -5.29
C ASP A 525 20.17 -4.34 -4.55
N GLU A 526 21.01 -3.41 -5.02
CA GLU A 526 21.07 -2.03 -4.51
C GLU A 526 19.70 -1.33 -4.59
N GLN A 527 19.01 -1.43 -5.73
CA GLN A 527 17.67 -0.86 -5.89
C GLN A 527 16.62 -1.59 -5.04
N VAL A 528 16.67 -2.93 -4.93
CA VAL A 528 15.77 -3.71 -4.07
C VAL A 528 15.94 -3.29 -2.60
N ARG A 529 17.17 -3.17 -2.10
CA ARG A 529 17.48 -2.70 -0.73
C ARG A 529 16.97 -1.29 -0.49
N ARG A 530 17.20 -0.36 -1.42
CA ARG A 530 16.67 1.03 -1.37
C ARG A 530 15.15 1.04 -1.32
N MET A 531 14.49 0.26 -2.19
CA MET A 531 13.03 0.20 -2.26
C MET A 531 12.39 -0.46 -1.05
N LEU A 532 13.05 -1.48 -0.48
CA LEU A 532 12.63 -2.05 0.79
C LEU A 532 12.79 -1.06 1.94
N ALA A 533 13.82 -0.20 1.96
CA ALA A 533 14.01 0.81 3.00
C ALA A 533 12.98 1.97 2.94
N ASP A 534 12.43 2.27 1.77
CA ASP A 534 11.40 3.29 1.57
C ASP A 534 10.08 2.95 2.33
N PRO A 535 9.41 3.90 3.01
CA PRO A 535 8.13 3.67 3.69
C PRO A 535 7.04 3.05 2.81
N ARG A 536 7.05 3.31 1.49
CA ARG A 536 6.11 2.69 0.53
C ARG A 536 6.17 1.16 0.54
N SER A 537 7.23 0.54 1.06
CA SER A 537 7.34 -0.91 1.28
C SER A 537 6.33 -1.48 2.30
N GLU A 538 5.63 -0.65 3.07
CA GLU A 538 4.45 -1.06 3.85
C GLU A 538 3.29 -1.54 2.96
N ALA A 539 3.27 -1.15 1.69
CA ALA A 539 2.33 -1.67 0.69
C ALA A 539 2.47 -3.18 0.49
N LEU A 540 3.69 -3.72 0.48
CA LEU A 540 3.94 -5.17 0.41
C LEU A 540 3.20 -5.92 1.53
N VAL A 541 3.29 -5.44 2.77
CA VAL A 541 2.64 -6.09 3.92
C VAL A 541 1.11 -5.93 3.86
N SER A 542 0.63 -4.70 3.67
CA SER A 542 -0.81 -4.40 3.65
C SER A 542 -1.58 -4.97 2.45
N ASN A 543 -0.89 -5.27 1.34
CA ASN A 543 -1.51 -5.79 0.13
C ASN A 543 -1.23 -7.28 -0.14
N PHE A 544 -0.04 -7.81 0.18
CA PHE A 544 0.21 -9.25 0.05
C PHE A 544 -0.27 -10.00 1.29
N ALA A 545 0.35 -9.77 2.46
CA ALA A 545 -0.02 -10.47 3.69
C ALA A 545 -1.46 -10.14 4.14
N GLY A 546 -1.89 -8.88 3.98
CA GLY A 546 -3.26 -8.44 4.25
C GLY A 546 -4.35 -9.13 3.43
N GLN A 547 -4.01 -9.70 2.27
CA GLN A 547 -4.91 -10.50 1.44
C GLN A 547 -4.75 -12.00 1.67
N TRP A 548 -3.51 -12.49 1.71
CA TRP A 548 -3.17 -13.89 1.93
C TRP A 548 -3.69 -14.43 3.27
N LEU A 549 -3.63 -13.61 4.33
CA LEU A 549 -4.17 -13.93 5.66
C LEU A 549 -5.60 -13.39 5.87
N HIS A 550 -6.24 -12.88 4.81
CA HIS A 550 -7.59 -12.28 4.81
C HIS A 550 -7.82 -11.16 5.85
N ILE A 551 -6.76 -10.52 6.35
CA ILE A 551 -6.82 -9.45 7.37
C ILE A 551 -7.78 -8.32 6.96
N ARG A 552 -7.78 -7.95 5.67
CA ARG A 552 -8.70 -6.92 5.13
C ARG A 552 -10.20 -7.20 5.41
N ASN A 553 -10.58 -8.46 5.62
CA ASN A 553 -11.96 -8.85 5.90
C ASN A 553 -12.36 -8.68 7.38
N VAL A 554 -11.41 -8.50 8.30
CA VAL A 554 -11.65 -8.35 9.76
C VAL A 554 -12.47 -7.08 10.06
N SER A 555 -12.25 -6.01 9.27
CA SER A 555 -13.09 -4.80 9.19
C SER A 555 -14.60 -5.09 9.10
N GLY A 556 -14.98 -6.09 8.30
CA GLY A 556 -16.36 -6.51 8.07
C GLY A 556 -16.87 -7.62 9.00
N PHE A 557 -15.99 -8.29 9.76
CA PHE A 557 -16.38 -9.42 10.59
C PHE A 557 -17.19 -8.97 11.83
N ARG A 558 -18.47 -9.33 11.87
CA ARG A 558 -19.37 -9.07 13.00
C ARG A 558 -19.75 -10.40 13.65
N PRO A 559 -19.06 -10.82 14.74
CA PRO A 559 -19.47 -12.02 15.48
C PRO A 559 -20.83 -11.78 16.17
N SER A 560 -21.48 -12.87 16.57
CA SER A 560 -22.72 -12.78 17.34
C SER A 560 -22.43 -12.12 18.71
N PRO A 561 -23.20 -11.10 19.13
CA PRO A 561 -23.02 -10.44 20.43
C PRO A 561 -23.10 -11.40 21.62
N GLU A 562 -23.86 -12.49 21.47
CA GLU A 562 -24.08 -13.53 22.47
C GLU A 562 -22.84 -14.42 22.68
N LEU A 563 -21.94 -14.50 21.69
CA LEU A 563 -20.73 -15.33 21.74
C LEU A 563 -19.47 -14.54 22.08
N LEU A 564 -19.39 -13.27 21.70
CA LEU A 564 -18.19 -12.43 21.89
C LEU A 564 -18.57 -11.01 22.39
N PHE A 565 -19.14 -10.94 23.59
CA PHE A 565 -19.58 -9.73 24.30
C PHE A 565 -18.50 -8.64 24.57
N HIS A 566 -17.26 -8.85 24.14
CA HIS A 566 -16.14 -7.90 24.23
C HIS A 566 -15.49 -7.59 22.86
N PHE A 567 -16.09 -8.01 21.74
CA PHE A 567 -15.56 -7.74 20.41
C PHE A 567 -16.03 -6.38 19.88
N ASP A 568 -15.24 -5.35 20.20
CA ASP A 568 -15.44 -3.96 19.77
C ASP A 568 -14.51 -3.55 18.61
N ASP A 569 -14.66 -2.34 18.10
CA ASP A 569 -13.81 -1.81 17.01
C ASP A 569 -12.33 -1.64 17.42
N ASN A 570 -12.05 -1.58 18.73
CA ASN A 570 -10.70 -1.41 19.24
C ASN A 570 -9.97 -2.77 19.22
N LEU A 571 -10.63 -3.84 19.66
CA LEU A 571 -10.11 -5.22 19.56
C LEU A 571 -9.96 -5.66 18.10
N ARG A 572 -10.88 -5.26 17.23
CA ARG A 572 -10.79 -5.43 15.76
C ARG A 572 -9.49 -4.82 15.21
N GLN A 573 -9.25 -3.54 15.50
CA GLN A 573 -8.03 -2.84 15.07
C GLN A 573 -6.75 -3.42 15.70
N ALA A 574 -6.83 -3.97 16.92
CA ALA A 574 -5.72 -4.67 17.56
C ALA A 574 -5.34 -5.96 16.82
N PHE A 575 -6.30 -6.84 16.51
CA PHE A 575 -6.04 -8.06 15.71
C PHE A 575 -5.45 -7.75 14.33
N GLU A 576 -5.99 -6.73 13.63
CA GLU A 576 -5.42 -6.29 12.35
C GLU A 576 -3.99 -5.77 12.51
N THR A 577 -3.65 -5.14 13.63
CA THR A 577 -2.34 -4.52 13.87
C THR A 577 -1.28 -5.53 14.31
N GLU A 578 -1.59 -6.45 15.21
CA GLU A 578 -0.69 -7.56 15.62
C GLU A 578 -0.33 -8.45 14.42
N THR A 579 -1.32 -8.79 13.59
CA THR A 579 -1.10 -9.62 12.40
C THR A 579 -0.29 -8.87 11.33
N ARG A 580 -0.48 -7.54 11.19
CA ARG A 580 0.31 -6.69 10.28
C ARG A 580 1.77 -6.57 10.74
N ALA A 581 2.01 -6.34 12.03
CA ALA A 581 3.36 -6.25 12.61
C ALA A 581 4.18 -7.53 12.38
N SER A 582 3.54 -8.69 12.38
CA SER A 582 4.18 -9.97 12.01
C SER A 582 4.69 -10.00 10.56
N GLY A 583 3.97 -9.36 9.63
CA GLY A 583 4.40 -9.20 8.24
C GLY A 583 5.46 -8.10 8.05
N GLU A 584 5.41 -7.04 8.86
CA GLU A 584 6.45 -6.00 8.92
C GLU A 584 7.79 -6.59 9.40
N ALA A 585 7.77 -7.44 10.43
CA ALA A 585 8.95 -8.18 10.88
C ALA A 585 9.54 -9.10 9.78
N LEU A 586 8.70 -9.71 8.94
CA LEU A 586 9.16 -10.49 7.79
C LEU A 586 9.87 -9.60 6.76
N ARG A 587 9.26 -8.47 6.36
CA ARG A 587 9.88 -7.45 5.47
C ARG A 587 11.21 -6.97 6.04
N ASP A 588 11.27 -6.68 7.33
CA ASP A 588 12.48 -6.15 7.97
C ASP A 588 13.58 -7.21 8.11
N SER A 589 13.21 -8.50 8.17
CA SER A 589 14.16 -9.62 8.02
C SER A 589 14.76 -9.73 6.61
N TRP A 590 14.14 -9.13 5.59
CA TRP A 590 14.70 -9.02 4.23
C TRP A 590 15.57 -7.77 4.09
N ARG A 591 15.22 -6.66 4.75
CA ARG A 591 16.07 -5.45 4.86
C ARG A 591 17.41 -5.72 5.56
N ALA A 592 17.45 -6.71 6.45
CA ALA A 592 18.61 -7.04 7.29
C ALA A 592 19.56 -8.11 6.70
N ARG A 593 19.30 -8.57 5.47
CA ARG A 593 20.16 -9.46 4.67
C ARG A 593 20.76 -8.66 3.50
#